data_AF-A0A520JLE6-F1
#
_entry.id   AF-A0A520JLE6-F1
#
_cell.length_a   1.000
_cell.length_b   1.000
_cell.length_c   1.000
_cell.angle_alpha   90.00
_cell.angle_beta   90.00
_cell.angle_gamma   90.00
#
_symmetry.space_group_name_H-M   'P 1'
#
loop_
_entity.id
_entity.type
_entity.pdbx_description
1 polymer ?
#
loop_
_entity_poly.entity_id
_entity_poly.type
_entity_poly.pdbx_seq_one_letter_code
_entity_poly.pdbx_strand_id
1 'polypeptide(L)'
;DQDVAQGKAAPEHRTWRLRQTAPGRYEGTLTEARGPVRGEVDGPRLHLRFTSLSGFQVEQWLTLANDGRSAINLLEARRFGLIVAKLTETIRKAD
;
A
#
# COMPACT_ATOMS: atom_id res chain seq x y z
N ASP A 1 -7.20 -5.16 -7.50
CA ASP A 1 -6.86 -4.11 -8.47
C ASP A 1 -7.43 -2.81 -7.94
N GLN A 2 -6.85 -1.69 -8.29
CA GLN A 2 -7.22 -0.39 -7.75
C GLN A 2 -7.07 0.67 -8.84
N ASP A 3 -8.12 1.45 -9.06
CA ASP A 3 -8.04 2.67 -9.84
C ASP A 3 -7.81 3.86 -8.91
N VAL A 4 -6.81 4.68 -9.22
CA VAL A 4 -6.36 5.79 -8.38
C VAL A 4 -6.58 7.09 -9.14
N ALA A 5 -7.40 7.97 -8.58
CA ALA A 5 -7.60 9.32 -9.10
C ALA A 5 -6.88 10.33 -8.20
N GLN A 6 -5.98 11.13 -8.79
CA GLN A 6 -5.21 12.14 -8.06
C GLN A 6 -5.41 13.52 -8.69
N GLY A 7 -6.28 14.34 -8.09
CA GLY A 7 -6.54 15.70 -8.56
C GLY A 7 -6.94 15.73 -10.05
N LYS A 8 -6.14 16.40 -10.88
CA LYS A 8 -6.35 16.51 -12.35
C LYS A 8 -5.48 15.53 -13.16
N ALA A 9 -4.69 14.68 -12.51
CA ALA A 9 -3.89 13.68 -13.21
C ALA A 9 -4.80 12.62 -13.86
N ALA A 10 -4.28 11.96 -14.90
CA ALA A 10 -4.94 10.79 -15.47
C ALA A 10 -5.06 9.70 -14.38
N PRO A 11 -6.18 8.96 -14.32
CA PRO A 11 -6.30 7.84 -13.39
C PRO A 11 -5.19 6.82 -13.62
N GLU A 12 -4.62 6.32 -12.53
CA GLU A 12 -3.60 5.27 -12.56
C GLU A 12 -4.18 3.95 -12.10
N HIS A 13 -3.76 2.86 -12.74
CA HIS A 13 -4.17 1.52 -12.36
C HIS A 13 -3.07 0.83 -11.56
N ARG A 14 -3.40 0.44 -10.31
CA ARG A 14 -2.50 -0.28 -9.41
C ARG A 14 -2.97 -1.70 -9.19
N THR A 15 -2.02 -2.61 -9.24
CA THR A 15 -2.24 -4.04 -9.16
C THR A 15 -1.48 -4.59 -7.95
N TRP A 16 -2.19 -5.35 -7.12
CA TRP A 16 -1.72 -5.83 -5.82
C TRP A 16 -1.99 -7.31 -5.69
N ARG A 17 -0.92 -8.12 -5.59
CA ARG A 17 -0.97 -9.59 -5.56
C ARG A 17 -0.21 -10.04 -4.33
N LEU A 18 -0.92 -10.17 -3.20
CA LEU A 18 -0.35 -10.64 -1.94
C LEU A 18 -0.79 -12.09 -1.70
N ARG A 19 0.15 -12.92 -1.26
CA ARG A 19 -0.11 -14.27 -0.77
C ARG A 19 0.35 -14.39 0.68
N GLN A 20 -0.39 -15.15 1.48
CA GLN A 20 0.01 -15.43 2.85
C GLN A 20 1.20 -16.40 2.86
N THR A 21 2.23 -16.11 3.65
CA THR A 21 3.44 -16.94 3.80
C THR A 21 3.55 -17.57 5.19
N ALA A 22 2.91 -16.96 6.20
CA ALA A 22 2.74 -17.49 7.55
C ALA A 22 1.52 -16.81 8.21
N PRO A 23 1.05 -17.24 9.39
CA PRO A 23 -0.02 -16.54 10.12
C PRO A 23 0.28 -15.04 10.27
N GLY A 24 -0.60 -14.19 9.74
CA GLY A 24 -0.43 -12.73 9.74
C GLY A 24 0.70 -12.17 8.87
N ARG A 25 1.42 -12.99 8.10
CA ARG A 25 2.54 -12.56 7.23
C ARG A 25 2.23 -12.81 5.77
N TYR A 26 2.54 -11.83 4.95
CA TYR A 26 2.24 -11.82 3.52
C TYR A 26 3.48 -11.42 2.71
N GLU A 27 3.56 -11.93 1.49
CA GLU A 27 4.53 -11.51 0.49
C GLU A 27 3.84 -11.38 -0.87
N GLY A 28 4.30 -10.49 -1.73
CA GLY A 28 3.69 -10.32 -3.03
C GLY A 28 4.33 -9.29 -3.93
N THR A 29 3.56 -8.84 -4.92
CA THR A 29 3.97 -7.80 -5.88
C THR A 29 2.95 -6.68 -5.92
N LEU A 30 3.46 -5.47 -6.17
CA LEU A 30 2.71 -4.26 -6.43
C LEU A 30 3.21 -3.66 -7.74
N THR A 31 2.34 -3.03 -8.55
CA THR A 31 2.73 -2.33 -9.78
C THR A 31 3.89 -1.36 -9.55
N GLU A 32 3.88 -0.67 -8.41
CA GLU A 32 4.87 0.36 -8.07
C GLU A 32 6.11 -0.16 -7.34
N ALA A 33 6.19 -1.47 -7.05
CA ALA A 33 7.28 -2.04 -6.28
C ALA A 33 8.40 -2.61 -7.16
N ARG A 34 9.64 -2.32 -6.76
CA ARG A 34 10.84 -3.01 -7.20
C ARG A 34 11.06 -4.22 -6.29
N GLY A 35 10.68 -5.40 -6.77
CA GLY A 35 10.84 -6.66 -6.05
C GLY A 35 9.70 -6.95 -5.07
N PRO A 36 9.92 -7.85 -4.09
CA PRO A 36 8.85 -8.33 -3.23
C PRO A 36 8.36 -7.24 -2.26
N VAL A 37 7.05 -7.22 -2.06
CA VAL A 37 6.38 -6.47 -1.01
C VAL A 37 6.16 -7.40 0.17
N ARG A 38 6.51 -6.94 1.37
CA ARG A 38 6.29 -7.70 2.62
C ARG A 38 5.17 -7.07 3.42
N GLY A 39 4.27 -7.91 3.93
CA GLY A 39 3.11 -7.50 4.71
C GLY A 39 3.02 -8.20 6.06
N GLU A 40 2.58 -7.45 7.06
CA GLU A 40 2.27 -7.95 8.41
C GLU A 40 0.89 -7.43 8.81
N VAL A 41 0.03 -8.31 9.32
CA VAL A 41 -1.29 -7.96 9.82
C VAL A 41 -1.28 -7.95 11.34
N ASP A 42 -1.81 -6.88 11.92
CA ASP A 42 -2.09 -6.73 13.35
C ASP A 42 -3.50 -6.14 13.52
N GLY A 43 -4.42 -6.98 14.02
CA GLY A 43 -5.84 -6.64 14.09
C GLY A 43 -6.41 -6.20 12.73
N PRO A 44 -7.01 -5.00 12.63
CA PRO A 44 -7.56 -4.48 11.37
C PRO A 44 -6.52 -3.81 10.46
N ARG A 45 -5.23 -3.80 10.85
CA ARG A 45 -4.18 -3.05 10.17
C ARG A 45 -3.23 -3.98 9.42
N LEU A 46 -3.03 -3.71 8.15
CA LEU A 46 -1.99 -4.30 7.31
C LEU A 46 -0.84 -3.30 7.14
N HIS A 47 0.36 -3.65 7.61
CA HIS A 47 1.59 -2.91 7.39
C HIS A 47 2.37 -3.52 6.24
N LEU A 48 2.63 -2.73 5.20
CA LEU A 48 3.41 -3.11 4.04
C LEU A 48 4.72 -2.34 3.97
N ARG A 49 5.75 -3.04 3.51
CA ARG A 49 7.09 -2.47 3.28
C ARG A 49 7.61 -2.94 1.93
N PHE A 50 8.07 -2.00 1.12
CA PHE A 50 8.67 -2.30 -0.19
C PHE A 50 9.59 -1.17 -0.66
N THR A 51 10.37 -1.43 -1.71
CA THR A 51 11.10 -0.38 -2.43
C THR A 51 10.32 -0.04 -3.69
N SER A 52 10.07 1.23 -3.99
CA SER A 52 9.36 1.61 -5.21
C SER A 52 10.23 1.49 -6.45
N LEU A 53 9.62 1.49 -7.64
CA LEU A 53 10.35 1.54 -8.91
C LEU A 53 11.33 2.73 -8.98
N SER A 54 10.98 3.87 -8.39
CA SER A 54 11.84 5.06 -8.31
C SER A 54 12.90 5.02 -7.20
N GLY A 55 13.01 3.89 -6.48
CA GLY A 55 14.04 3.67 -5.46
C GLY A 55 13.73 4.25 -4.08
N PHE A 56 12.48 4.62 -3.80
CA PHE A 56 12.08 5.05 -2.46
C PHE A 56 11.79 3.85 -1.57
N GLN A 57 12.19 3.91 -0.31
CA GLN A 57 11.73 2.97 0.71
C GLN A 57 10.34 3.39 1.16
N VAL A 58 9.35 2.55 0.93
CA VAL A 58 7.94 2.84 1.23
C VAL A 58 7.49 2.00 2.41
N GLU A 59 6.91 2.67 3.40
CA GLU A 59 6.11 2.05 4.45
C GLU A 59 4.68 2.51 4.31
N GLN A 60 3.76 1.55 4.36
CA GLN A 60 2.35 1.80 4.16
C GLN A 60 1.50 1.05 5.18
N TRP A 61 0.50 1.71 5.74
CA TRP A 61 -0.45 1.13 6.67
C TRP A 61 -1.86 1.27 6.13
N LEU A 62 -2.51 0.13 5.96
CA LEU A 62 -3.90 0.01 5.55
C LEU A 62 -4.72 -0.42 6.77
N THR A 63 -5.56 0.47 7.28
CA THR A 63 -6.48 0.16 8.39
C THR A 63 -7.87 -0.03 7.83
N LEU A 64 -8.40 -1.25 7.91
CA LEU A 64 -9.77 -1.57 7.49
C LEU A 64 -10.77 -0.85 8.39
N ALA A 65 -11.73 -0.15 7.79
CA ALA A 65 -12.82 0.47 8.53
C ALA A 65 -13.88 -0.57 8.94
N ASN A 66 -14.68 -0.22 9.95
CA ASN A 66 -15.73 -1.10 10.47
C ASN A 66 -16.84 -1.43 9.44
N ASP A 67 -16.92 -0.67 8.34
CA ASP A 67 -17.86 -0.94 7.25
C ASP A 67 -17.45 -2.16 6.39
N GLY A 68 -16.23 -2.68 6.55
CA GLY A 68 -15.67 -3.78 5.75
C GLY A 68 -15.51 -3.45 4.27
N ARG A 69 -15.68 -2.19 3.87
CA ARG A 69 -15.74 -1.72 2.48
C ARG A 69 -14.80 -0.55 2.21
N SER A 70 -14.25 0.06 3.24
CA SER A 70 -13.23 1.09 3.11
C SER A 70 -12.02 0.82 3.99
N ALA A 71 -10.89 1.40 3.60
CA ALA A 71 -9.67 1.39 4.38
C ALA A 71 -8.98 2.76 4.33
N ILE A 72 -8.42 3.17 5.46
CA ILE A 72 -7.52 4.32 5.50
C ILE A 72 -6.12 3.84 5.16
N ASN A 73 -5.51 4.48 4.19
CA ASN A 73 -4.14 4.24 3.80
C ASN A 73 -3.27 5.41 4.23
N LEU A 74 -2.24 5.13 5.02
CA LEU A 74 -1.19 6.05 5.41
C LEU A 74 0.13 5.53 4.84
N LEU A 75 0.81 6.34 4.05
CA LEU A 75 2.06 5.97 3.40
C LEU A 75 3.14 7.01 3.72
N GLU A 76 4.34 6.52 4.06
CA GLU A 76 5.57 7.31 4.13
C GLU A 76 6.59 6.78 3.12
N ALA A 77 7.18 7.67 2.32
CA ALA A 77 8.28 7.34 1.43
C ALA A 77 9.57 8.00 1.90
N ARG A 78 10.65 7.22 1.94
CA ARG A 78 11.98 7.65 2.38
C ARG A 78 13.02 7.50 1.29
N ARG A 79 14.00 8.39 1.27
CA ARG A 79 15.23 8.29 0.47
C ARG A 79 16.43 8.60 1.36
N PHE A 80 17.43 7.73 1.37
CA PHE A 80 18.61 7.85 2.24
C PHE A 80 18.26 8.09 3.72
N GLY A 81 17.20 7.43 4.21
CA GLY A 81 16.71 7.54 5.59
C GLY A 81 15.80 8.75 5.87
N LEU A 82 15.73 9.73 4.98
CA LEU A 82 14.91 10.93 5.13
C LEU A 82 13.52 10.74 4.55
N ILE A 83 12.47 11.17 5.26
CA ILE A 83 11.11 11.20 4.73
C ILE A 83 11.02 12.29 3.67
N VAL A 84 10.58 11.91 2.46
CA VAL A 84 10.47 12.81 1.31
C VAL A 84 9.04 12.97 0.81
N ALA A 85 8.14 12.06 1.18
CA ALA A 85 6.72 12.18 0.88
C ALA A 85 5.87 11.45 1.93
N LYS A 86 4.65 11.96 2.09
CA LYS A 86 3.58 11.30 2.84
C LYS A 86 2.31 11.33 2.00
N LEU A 87 1.51 10.28 2.11
CA LEU A 87 0.21 10.17 1.46
C LEU A 87 -0.81 9.67 2.49
N THR A 88 -1.99 10.29 2.47
CA THR A 88 -3.17 9.79 3.18
C THR A 88 -4.28 9.66 2.16
N GLU A 89 -4.86 8.47 2.02
CA GLU A 89 -5.99 8.23 1.13
C GLU A 89 -7.04 7.33 1.80
N THR A 90 -8.28 7.40 1.30
CA THR A 90 -9.33 6.44 1.63
C THR A 90 -9.54 5.54 0.42
N ILE A 91 -9.28 4.25 0.58
CA ILE A 91 -9.54 3.22 -0.43
C ILE A 91 -10.95 2.70 -0.20
N ARG A 92 -11.73 2.56 -1.27
CA ARG A 92 -13.09 2.00 -1.22
C ARG A 92 -13.17 0.81 -2.17
N LYS A 93 -13.88 -0.23 -1.74
CA LYS A 93 -14.22 -1.37 -2.58
C LYS A 93 -15.15 -0.91 -3.71
N ALA A 94 -14.73 -1.13 -4.95
CA ALA A 94 -15.60 -1.03 -6.13
C ALA A 94 -16.60 -2.19 -6.13
N ASP A 95 -17.85 -1.90 -6.48
CA ASP A 95 -18.92 -2.90 -6.66
C ASP A 95 -18.81 -3.60 -8.03
#